data_AF-A0A150HR75-F1
#
_entry.id   AF-A0A150HR75-F1
#
_cell.length_a   1.000
_cell.length_b   1.000
_cell.length_c   1.000
_cell.angle_alpha   90.00
_cell.angle_beta   90.00
_cell.angle_gamma   90.00
#
_symmetry.space_group_name_H-M   'P 1'
#
loop_
_entity.id
_entity.type
_entity.pdbx_description
1 polymer ?
#
loop_
_entity_poly.entity_id
_entity_poly.type
_entity_poly.pdbx_seq_one_letter_code
_entity_poly.pdbx_strand_id
1 'polypeptide(L)'
;MKGEYKQYLWIDSTTLPVYKNQRIQRHKSLAKIASRGKSSMGWFYGCKLHIVMNQFGVIVSSGLSNGHVADIKMVEQLVEGLEAKLYADRGYISQNLNVS
;
A
#
# COMPACT_ATOMS: atom_id res chain seq x y z
N MET A 1 -11.39 -2.59 31.03
CA MET A 1 -10.72 -3.75 30.42
C MET A 1 -9.46 -3.26 29.74
N LYS A 2 -8.29 -3.46 30.37
CA LYS A 2 -6.97 -3.36 29.73
C LYS A 2 -6.69 -4.76 29.17
N GLY A 3 -6.62 -4.87 27.84
CA GLY A 3 -6.32 -6.13 27.15
C GLY A 3 -5.19 -5.86 26.16
N GLU A 4 -4.05 -6.48 26.44
CA GLU A 4 -2.75 -6.35 25.77
C GLU A 4 -2.77 -6.79 24.29
N TYR A 5 -1.68 -6.44 23.59
CA TYR A 5 -1.20 -6.97 22.29
C TYR A 5 -1.62 -6.25 20.99
N LYS A 6 -1.33 -4.94 20.88
CA LYS A 6 -1.04 -4.30 19.59
C LYS A 6 0.43 -3.90 19.52
N GLN A 7 1.34 -4.86 19.68
CA GLN A 7 2.76 -4.52 19.71
C GLN A 7 3.32 -4.26 18.30
N TYR A 8 2.84 -5.02 17.31
CA TYR A 8 3.44 -5.05 15.98
C TYR A 8 2.40 -4.99 14.86
N LEU A 9 2.71 -4.20 13.83
CA LEU A 9 1.99 -4.13 12.57
C LEU A 9 2.96 -4.41 11.42
N TRP A 10 2.46 -5.01 10.35
CA TRP A 10 3.18 -5.21 9.10
C TRP A 10 2.44 -4.50 7.99
N ILE A 11 3.16 -3.76 7.16
CA ILE A 11 2.62 -3.16 5.94
C ILE A 11 3.40 -3.65 4.73
N ASP A 12 2.66 -4.03 3.70
CA ASP A 12 3.22 -4.31 2.38
C ASP A 12 2.22 -3.89 1.29
N SER A 13 2.73 -3.71 0.06
CA SER A 13 1.89 -3.47 -1.11
C SER A 13 2.01 -4.59 -2.14
N THR A 14 0.91 -4.86 -2.83
CA THR A 14 0.90 -5.70 -4.02
C THR A 14 0.37 -4.93 -5.21
N THR A 15 0.98 -5.13 -6.38
CA THR A 15 0.46 -4.56 -7.62
C THR A 15 -0.84 -5.26 -8.00
N LEU A 16 -1.84 -4.48 -8.40
CA LEU A 16 -3.09 -4.97 -8.98
C LEU A 16 -3.17 -4.54 -10.45
N PRO A 17 -2.68 -5.38 -11.40
CA PRO A 17 -2.81 -5.10 -12.82
C PRO A 17 -4.28 -5.17 -13.22
N VAL A 18 -4.80 -4.08 -13.79
CA VAL A 18 -6.21 -4.00 -14.20
C VAL A 18 -6.37 -4.17 -15.71
N TYR A 19 -5.30 -3.96 -16.48
CA TYR A 19 -5.33 -4.08 -17.93
C TYR A 19 -3.96 -4.40 -18.53
N LYS A 20 -3.95 -4.92 -19.75
CA LYS A 20 -2.71 -5.15 -20.51
C LYS A 20 -2.12 -3.83 -20.98
N ASN A 21 -0.81 -3.65 -20.79
CA ASN A 21 -0.09 -2.42 -21.17
C ASN A 21 -0.30 -1.99 -22.63
N GLN A 22 -0.42 -2.96 -23.55
CA GLN A 22 -0.62 -2.72 -24.98
C GLN A 22 -1.98 -2.08 -25.32
N ARG A 23 -2.97 -2.21 -24.44
CA ARG A 23 -4.36 -1.82 -24.72
C ARG A 23 -4.86 -0.68 -23.83
N ILE A 24 -3.99 -0.05 -23.03
CA ILE A 24 -4.36 0.98 -22.04
C ILE A 24 -5.28 2.07 -22.62
N GLN A 25 -5.06 2.48 -23.86
CA GLN A 25 -5.87 3.48 -24.58
C GLN A 25 -7.39 3.14 -24.62
N ARG A 26 -7.77 1.87 -24.49
CA ARG A 26 -9.17 1.40 -24.51
C ARG A 26 -9.78 1.20 -23.12
N HIS A 27 -9.00 1.33 -22.06
CA HIS A 27 -9.46 1.09 -20.69
C HIS A 27 -10.22 2.31 -20.14
N LYS A 28 -11.40 2.08 -19.55
CA LYS A 28 -12.27 3.14 -19.00
C LYS A 28 -12.68 2.93 -17.54
N SER A 29 -12.85 1.68 -17.10
CA SER A 29 -13.50 1.35 -15.82
C SER A 29 -12.76 1.85 -14.57
N LEU A 30 -11.43 1.84 -14.60
CA LEU A 30 -10.59 2.33 -13.49
C LEU A 30 -9.68 3.49 -13.93
N ALA A 31 -10.04 4.22 -14.98
CA ALA A 31 -9.17 5.25 -15.57
C ALA A 31 -8.77 6.36 -14.58
N LYS A 32 -9.54 6.58 -13.52
CA LYS A 32 -9.26 7.56 -12.46
C LYS A 32 -8.16 7.10 -11.47
N ILE A 33 -8.02 5.80 -11.24
CA ILE A 33 -7.12 5.24 -10.22
C ILE A 33 -5.99 4.39 -10.81
N ALA A 34 -6.17 3.85 -12.01
CA ALA A 34 -5.18 3.02 -12.67
C ALA A 34 -4.15 3.90 -13.38
N SER A 35 -2.88 3.68 -13.08
CA SER A 35 -1.76 4.32 -13.77
C SER A 35 -0.73 3.28 -14.19
N ARG A 36 0.20 3.68 -15.06
CA ARG A 36 1.40 2.89 -15.26
C ARG A 36 2.25 2.90 -13.99
N GLY A 37 2.80 1.75 -13.63
CA GLY A 37 3.76 1.58 -12.54
C GLY A 37 4.83 0.56 -12.94
N LYS A 38 5.95 0.55 -12.21
CA LYS A 38 7.04 -0.41 -12.41
C LYS A 38 7.21 -1.24 -11.14
N SER A 39 7.23 -2.55 -11.30
CA SER A 39 7.53 -3.54 -10.26
C SER A 39 8.82 -4.30 -10.61
N SER A 40 9.27 -5.18 -9.72
CA SER A 40 10.34 -6.15 -10.02
C SER A 40 9.99 -7.04 -11.22
N MET A 41 8.69 -7.31 -11.42
CA MET A 41 8.16 -8.10 -12.54
C MET A 41 7.98 -7.27 -13.84
N GLY A 42 8.35 -5.99 -13.82
CA GLY A 42 8.26 -5.09 -14.97
C GLY A 42 7.11 -4.08 -14.88
N TRP A 43 6.79 -3.48 -16.03
CA TRP A 43 5.75 -2.46 -16.13
C TRP A 43 4.35 -3.08 -16.03
N PHE A 44 3.45 -2.42 -15.29
CA PHE A 44 2.04 -2.76 -15.22
C PHE A 44 1.17 -1.52 -15.39
N TYR A 45 -0.10 -1.73 -15.70
CA TYR A 45 -1.11 -0.69 -15.68
C TYR A 45 -2.21 -1.09 -14.70
N GLY A 46 -2.37 -0.31 -13.64
CA GLY A 46 -3.24 -0.64 -12.52
C GLY A 46 -2.98 0.21 -11.29
N CYS A 47 -3.38 -0.32 -10.14
CA CYS A 47 -3.20 0.27 -8.83
C CYS A 47 -2.28 -0.60 -7.97
N LYS A 48 -1.96 -0.12 -6.77
CA LYS A 48 -1.35 -0.92 -5.71
C LYS A 48 -2.36 -1.06 -4.58
N LEU A 49 -2.41 -2.24 -3.99
CA LEU A 49 -3.15 -2.53 -2.76
C LEU A 49 -2.16 -2.59 -1.61
N HIS A 50 -2.36 -1.73 -0.63
CA HIS A 50 -1.60 -1.68 0.60
C HIS A 50 -2.43 -2.35 1.70
N ILE A 51 -1.80 -3.23 2.47
CA ILE A 51 -2.46 -3.94 3.57
C ILE A 51 -1.62 -3.75 4.82
N VAL A 52 -2.28 -3.36 5.91
CA VAL A 52 -1.71 -3.39 7.25
C VAL A 52 -2.32 -4.56 8.01
N MET A 53 -1.46 -5.45 8.51
CA MET A 53 -1.86 -6.59 9.31
C MET A 53 -1.28 -6.50 10.72
N ASN A 54 -2.01 -7.02 11.70
CA ASN A 54 -1.47 -7.24 13.03
C ASN A 54 -0.73 -8.59 13.12
N GLN A 55 -0.15 -8.87 14.29
CA GLN A 55 0.65 -10.06 14.58
C GLN A 55 -0.12 -11.39 14.51
N PHE A 56 -1.44 -11.34 14.43
CA PHE A 56 -2.31 -12.50 14.29
C PHE A 56 -2.74 -12.72 12.83
N GLY A 57 -2.20 -11.93 11.88
CA GLY A 57 -2.58 -11.99 10.47
C GLY A 57 -3.93 -11.34 10.16
N VAL A 58 -4.50 -10.58 11.10
CA VAL A 58 -5.76 -9.86 10.86
C VAL A 58 -5.45 -8.55 10.15
N ILE A 59 -6.15 -8.30 9.04
CA ILE A 59 -6.10 -7.02 8.33
C ILE A 59 -6.77 -5.94 9.21
N VAL A 60 -6.01 -4.92 9.59
CA VAL A 60 -6.49 -3.81 10.43
C VAL A 60 -6.71 -2.53 9.65
N SER A 61 -6.06 -2.38 8.49
CA SER A 61 -6.24 -1.26 7.58
C SER A 61 -5.85 -1.68 6.16
N SER A 62 -6.46 -1.05 5.15
CA SER A 62 -6.06 -1.25 3.75
C SER A 62 -6.35 0.00 2.93
N GLY A 63 -5.66 0.12 1.80
CA GLY A 63 -5.79 1.28 0.93
C GLY A 63 -5.34 1.00 -0.49
N LEU A 64 -5.94 1.72 -1.45
CA LEU A 64 -5.54 1.68 -2.84
C LEU A 64 -4.77 2.95 -3.20
N SER A 65 -3.70 2.80 -3.96
CA SER A 65 -2.98 3.91 -4.57
C SER A 65 -2.81 3.70 -6.07
N ASN A 66 -2.60 4.78 -6.82
CA ASN A 66 -2.26 4.67 -8.24
C ASN A 66 -0.90 3.96 -8.38
N GLY A 67 -0.71 3.19 -9.46
CA GLY A 67 0.49 2.36 -9.66
C GLY A 67 1.86 3.08 -9.61
N HIS A 68 1.88 4.41 -9.78
CA HIS A 68 3.11 5.23 -9.73
C HIS A 68 3.36 5.89 -8.37
N VAL A 69 2.41 5.81 -7.44
CA VAL A 69 2.54 6.39 -6.10
C VAL A 69 3.59 5.59 -5.32
N ALA A 70 4.51 6.30 -4.67
CA ALA A 70 5.50 5.70 -3.78
C ALA A 70 4.81 5.19 -2.51
N ASP A 71 5.16 3.99 -2.07
CA ASP A 71 4.41 3.26 -1.04
C ASP A 71 4.41 4.00 0.31
N ILE A 72 5.51 4.71 0.58
CA ILE A 72 5.64 5.58 1.75
C ILE A 72 4.51 6.62 1.90
N LYS A 73 3.95 7.12 0.79
CA LYS A 73 2.89 8.14 0.85
C LYS A 73 1.58 7.61 1.43
N MET A 74 1.44 6.30 1.54
CA MET A 74 0.25 5.67 2.09
C MET A 74 0.36 5.40 3.59
N VAL A 75 1.56 5.49 4.19
CA VAL A 75 1.78 5.10 5.59
C VAL A 75 0.91 5.90 6.55
N GLU A 76 0.99 7.23 6.48
CA GLU A 76 0.24 8.14 7.37
C GLU A 76 -1.26 7.83 7.38
N GLN A 77 -1.85 7.68 6.18
CA GLN A 77 -3.26 7.34 6.04
C GLN A 77 -3.59 5.95 6.61
N LEU A 78 -2.71 4.96 6.42
CA LEU A 78 -3.00 3.57 6.78
C LEU A 78 -2.83 3.28 8.27
N VAL A 79 -2.02 4.07 8.98
CA VAL A 79 -1.74 3.90 10.41
C VAL A 79 -2.34 4.98 11.29
N GLU A 80 -3.18 5.87 10.73
CA GLU A 80 -3.88 6.89 11.48
C GLU A 80 -4.68 6.27 12.65
N GLY A 81 -4.42 6.75 13.86
CA GLY A 81 -5.05 6.25 15.09
C GLY A 81 -4.58 4.86 15.55
N LEU A 82 -3.54 4.28 14.92
CA LEU A 82 -2.92 3.03 15.36
C LEU A 82 -1.66 3.31 16.19
N GLU A 83 -1.62 2.76 17.39
CA GLU A 83 -0.44 2.80 18.26
C GLU A 83 0.22 1.40 18.29
N ALA A 84 1.27 1.23 17.49
CA ALA A 84 2.04 -0.01 17.39
C ALA A 84 3.39 0.23 16.70
N LYS A 85 4.33 -0.72 16.83
CA LYS A 85 5.56 -0.71 16.04
C LYS A 85 5.29 -1.28 14.64
N LEU A 86 5.54 -0.47 13.61
CA LEU A 86 5.31 -0.81 12.21
C LEU A 86 6.57 -1.42 11.56
N TYR A 87 6.43 -2.58 10.93
CA TYR A 87 7.42 -3.22 10.08
C TYR A 87 6.98 -3.13 8.62
N ALA A 88 7.92 -2.79 7.74
CA ALA A 88 7.63 -2.53 6.35
C ALA A 88 8.84 -2.85 5.46
N ASP A 89 8.60 -2.98 4.16
CA ASP A 89 9.67 -3.06 3.18
C ASP A 89 10.48 -1.74 3.09
N ARG A 90 11.59 -1.75 2.35
CA ARG A 90 12.44 -0.55 2.16
C ARG A 90 11.73 0.57 1.38
N GLY A 91 10.73 0.26 0.56
CA GLY A 91 9.91 1.23 -0.16
C GLY A 91 9.06 2.11 0.75
N TYR A 92 8.83 1.69 1.99
CA TYR A 92 8.16 2.44 3.05
C TYR A 92 9.10 3.21 3.98
N ILE A 93 10.37 3.40 3.62
CA ILE A 93 11.33 4.21 4.40
C ILE A 93 11.62 5.51 3.64
N SER A 94 11.39 6.66 4.27
CA SER A 94 11.91 7.96 3.81
C SER A 94 13.12 8.38 4.66
N GLN A 95 13.89 9.38 4.20
CA GLN A 95 15.02 9.93 4.98
C GLN A 95 14.57 10.56 6.32
N ASN A 96 13.29 10.93 6.47
CA ASN A 96 12.69 11.40 7.72
C ASN A 96 11.19 11.01 7.72
N LEU A 97 10.83 9.88 8.34
CA LEU A 97 9.44 9.61 8.70
C LEU A 97 9.15 10.23 10.06
N ASN A 98 8.37 11.31 10.09
CA ASN A 98 7.70 11.75 11.30
C ASN A 98 6.22 11.39 11.16
N VAL A 99 5.83 10.24 11.70
CA VAL A 99 4.40 9.94 11.91
C VAL A 99 3.98 10.76 13.12
N SER A 100 3.12 11.76 12.88
CA SER A 100 2.64 12.70 13.91
C SER A 100 1.48 12.12 14.70
#